data_AF-A0A4R9IHY4-F1
#
_entry.id   AF-A0A4R9IHY4-F1
#
_cell.length_a   1.000
_cell.length_b   1.000
_cell.length_c   1.000
_cell.angle_alpha   90.00
_cell.angle_beta   90.00
_cell.angle_gamma   90.00
#
_symmetry.space_group_name_H-M   'P 1'
#
loop_
_entity.id
_entity.type
_entity.pdbx_description
1 polymer ?
#
loop_
_entity_poly.entity_id
_entity_poly.type
_entity_poly.pdbx_seq_one_letter_code
_entity_poly.pdbx_strand_id
1 'polypeptide(L)'
;MPTFRYAILLGITLYGILLFAFAGVPDADIFYHFAIAKLYLKEGFVSRLPWPEIGIQSKEFTDYHFLFHLTQIPFLLLPIEETIAIKLFILVSIGNLLCQITKFLKSESPNLSPYLIVIFFILGSVLFTGRMLFGRGNLLFFTLYFIILRIWNVKYIKWIFFLSFLSVWSYSGFPFLFFTGLFIISLENNKEQRKIFLTSVLGMVSGLVIHPSFPFQFKGYFIELVIQSFPPPGVEAIAEWLPPTRDILILGFLPMLPLLLLVFREKINNAFQPKSLVFLFIGILSLIFAGSSMRVFEMSWLMFFIFVFLNIRISNKFQILIGLALFVIQFPIAYEKMGQQFRSSETKYGYIVTEWIRFNIPKGEKIFLSWADYPYFTFRIPEYRFLFGLNPLYAWSYNQDQYFTQKAFFEGDVQGFQHIPKVMNYNTVVINKHYYSFSSSEFKKLSTDYRLVFENEKYDIFVKIIPTNTSKKDSTIPIK
;
A
#
# COMPACT_ATOMS: atom_id res chain seq x y z
N MET A 1 6.56 22.46 -25.52
CA MET A 1 6.25 22.55 -24.07
C MET A 1 4.75 22.58 -23.74
N PRO A 2 3.87 23.30 -24.47
CA PRO A 2 2.43 23.32 -24.16
C PRO A 2 1.76 21.94 -24.20
N THR A 3 2.03 21.16 -25.24
CA THR A 3 1.49 19.79 -25.42
C THR A 3 1.80 18.85 -24.26
N PHE A 4 3.01 18.94 -23.69
CA PHE A 4 3.38 18.17 -22.50
C PHE A 4 2.53 18.56 -21.30
N ARG A 5 2.35 19.87 -21.02
CA ARG A 5 1.59 20.36 -19.88
C ARG A 5 0.12 19.91 -19.95
N TYR A 6 -0.48 20.01 -21.14
CA TYR A 6 -1.86 19.58 -21.34
C TYR A 6 -2.05 18.06 -21.23
N ALA A 7 -1.07 17.26 -21.67
CA ALA A 7 -1.11 15.81 -21.47
C ALA A 7 -1.04 15.44 -19.98
N ILE A 8 -0.17 16.08 -19.20
CA ILE A 8 -0.10 15.87 -17.75
C ILE A 8 -1.40 16.31 -17.07
N LEU A 9 -1.95 17.47 -17.44
CA LEU A 9 -3.23 17.94 -16.92
C LEU A 9 -4.35 16.94 -17.23
N LEU A 10 -4.42 16.41 -18.45
CA LEU A 10 -5.37 15.36 -18.81
C LEU A 10 -5.23 14.15 -17.88
N GLY A 11 -4.01 13.66 -17.65
CA GLY A 11 -3.78 12.51 -16.79
C GLY A 11 -4.19 12.75 -15.33
N ILE A 12 -3.87 13.93 -14.79
CA ILE A 12 -4.32 14.35 -13.46
C ILE A 12 -5.86 14.41 -13.42
N THR A 13 -6.51 14.96 -14.45
CA THR A 13 -7.98 15.00 -14.53
C THR A 13 -8.58 13.58 -14.55
N LEU A 14 -8.03 12.65 -15.33
CA LEU A 14 -8.54 11.28 -15.39
C LEU A 14 -8.41 10.54 -14.06
N TYR A 15 -7.25 10.62 -13.41
CA TYR A 15 -7.09 10.08 -12.05
C TYR A 15 -7.99 10.80 -11.05
N GLY A 16 -8.14 12.11 -11.18
CA GLY A 16 -9.04 12.92 -10.37
C GLY A 16 -10.48 12.42 -10.47
N ILE A 17 -10.97 12.13 -11.68
CA ILE A 17 -12.30 11.54 -11.87
C ILE A 17 -12.40 10.18 -11.17
N LEU A 18 -11.44 9.27 -11.41
CA LEU A 18 -11.47 7.93 -10.80
C LEU A 18 -11.39 7.95 -9.27
N LEU A 19 -10.73 8.96 -8.69
CA LEU A 19 -10.50 9.08 -7.25
C LEU A 19 -11.63 9.85 -6.53
N PHE A 20 -12.20 10.87 -7.17
CA PHE A 20 -13.21 11.76 -6.56
C PHE A 20 -14.65 11.43 -6.95
N ALA A 21 -14.89 10.55 -7.94
CA ALA A 21 -16.24 10.12 -8.30
C ALA A 21 -16.93 9.26 -7.20
N PHE A 22 -16.17 8.71 -6.26
CA PHE A 22 -16.66 7.80 -5.22
C PHE A 22 -16.38 8.35 -3.82
N ALA A 23 -17.27 8.06 -2.87
CA ALA A 23 -17.07 8.41 -1.45
C ALA A 23 -16.03 7.49 -0.79
N GLY A 24 -15.38 7.96 0.29
CA GLY A 24 -14.33 7.20 0.99
C GLY A 24 -12.99 7.22 0.26
N VAL A 25 -12.12 6.25 0.54
CA VAL A 25 -10.80 6.07 -0.10
C VAL A 25 -10.68 4.64 -0.63
N PRO A 26 -9.89 4.39 -1.70
CA PRO A 26 -9.90 3.11 -2.39
C PRO A 26 -9.16 1.99 -1.64
N ASP A 27 -8.45 2.30 -0.56
CA ASP A 27 -7.60 1.36 0.16
C ASP A 27 -7.55 1.73 1.65
N ALA A 28 -7.61 0.73 2.53
CA ALA A 28 -7.62 0.97 3.97
C ALA A 28 -6.23 1.29 4.53
N ASP A 29 -5.16 0.72 3.95
CA ASP A 29 -3.78 0.88 4.45
C ASP A 29 -3.31 2.34 4.43
N ILE A 30 -3.85 3.17 3.53
CA ILE A 30 -3.51 4.60 3.50
C ILE A 30 -3.89 5.32 4.80
N PHE A 31 -4.91 4.85 5.52
CA PHE A 31 -5.26 5.40 6.83
C PHE A 31 -4.18 5.14 7.87
N TYR A 32 -3.59 3.94 7.86
CA TYR A 32 -2.46 3.64 8.74
C TYR A 32 -1.29 4.59 8.47
N HIS A 33 -0.95 4.81 7.20
CA HIS A 33 0.15 5.72 6.84
C HIS A 33 -0.11 7.15 7.32
N PHE A 34 -1.33 7.66 7.14
CA PHE A 34 -1.71 8.97 7.66
C PHE A 34 -1.78 9.00 9.20
N ALA A 35 -2.08 7.88 9.87
CA ALA A 35 -2.03 7.79 11.33
C ALA A 35 -0.59 7.90 11.83
N ILE A 36 0.36 7.25 11.16
CA ILE A 36 1.79 7.38 11.44
C ILE A 36 2.26 8.81 11.18
N ALA A 37 1.86 9.43 10.06
CA ALA A 37 2.19 10.83 9.78
C ALA A 37 1.64 11.80 10.85
N LYS A 38 0.42 11.55 11.36
CA LYS A 38 -0.14 12.30 12.52
C LYS A 38 0.71 12.10 13.77
N LEU A 39 1.18 10.88 14.01
CA LEU A 39 2.04 10.58 15.16
C LEU A 39 3.38 11.32 15.06
N TYR A 40 4.03 11.32 13.89
CA TYR A 40 5.24 12.12 13.66
C TYR A 40 5.01 13.61 13.85
N LEU A 41 3.89 14.14 13.36
CA LEU A 41 3.54 15.55 13.53
C LEU A 41 3.38 15.92 15.02
N LYS A 42 2.84 15.00 15.83
CA LYS A 42 2.57 15.22 17.25
C LYS A 42 3.78 15.00 18.15
N GLU A 43 4.54 13.93 17.91
CA GLU A 43 5.54 13.41 18.86
C GLU A 43 6.99 13.52 18.32
N GLY A 44 7.16 13.94 17.07
CA GLY A 44 8.46 13.90 16.41
C GLY A 44 8.85 12.46 16.11
N PHE A 45 10.12 12.10 16.29
CA PHE A 45 10.61 10.77 15.95
C PHE A 45 10.00 9.67 16.84
N VAL A 46 9.46 8.62 16.20
CA VAL A 46 8.77 7.50 16.86
C VAL A 46 9.61 6.23 16.75
N SER A 47 9.94 5.61 17.89
CA SER A 47 10.65 4.33 17.95
C SER A 47 9.75 3.13 18.29
N ARG A 48 8.51 3.39 18.72
CA ARG A 48 7.51 2.38 19.10
C ARG A 48 6.11 2.88 18.78
N LEU A 49 5.26 2.01 18.24
CA LEU A 49 3.86 2.34 18.04
C LEU A 49 3.07 2.18 19.34
N PRO A 50 2.25 3.18 19.72
CA PRO A 50 1.47 3.12 20.95
C PRO A 50 0.22 2.24 20.85
N TRP A 51 -0.17 1.87 19.62
CA TRP A 51 -1.47 1.26 19.34
C TRP A 51 -1.51 -0.27 19.42
N PRO A 52 -0.62 -1.03 18.75
CA PRO A 52 -0.74 -2.49 18.74
C PRO A 52 -0.21 -3.10 20.05
N GLU A 53 -0.99 -3.96 20.70
CA GLU A 53 -0.57 -4.65 21.93
C GLU A 53 0.39 -5.82 21.64
N ILE A 54 0.16 -6.51 20.54
CA ILE A 54 0.91 -7.72 20.15
C ILE A 54 1.51 -7.58 18.76
N GLY A 55 2.10 -6.43 18.43
CA GLY A 55 2.88 -6.27 17.21
C GLY A 55 4.34 -6.06 17.56
N ILE A 56 5.27 -6.62 16.79
CA ILE A 56 6.70 -6.29 16.95
C ILE A 56 6.95 -4.77 16.94
N GLN A 57 6.11 -4.02 16.21
CA GLN A 57 6.13 -2.56 16.12
C GLN A 57 5.85 -1.85 17.45
N SER A 58 5.25 -2.51 18.46
CA SER A 58 5.06 -1.94 19.80
C SER A 58 6.35 -1.92 20.62
N LYS A 59 7.33 -2.76 20.26
CA LYS A 59 8.66 -2.84 20.89
C LYS A 59 9.74 -2.15 20.04
N GLU A 60 9.70 -2.43 18.74
CA GLU A 60 10.73 -2.07 17.74
C GLU A 60 10.01 -1.59 16.47
N PHE A 61 9.49 -0.34 16.49
CA PHE A 61 8.88 0.22 15.29
C PHE A 61 9.96 0.53 14.25
N THR A 62 9.75 0.00 13.05
CA THR A 62 10.65 0.20 11.91
C THR A 62 9.88 0.83 10.79
N ASP A 63 10.22 2.07 10.50
CA ASP A 63 9.50 2.83 9.50
C ASP A 63 10.23 2.78 8.16
N TYR A 64 10.07 1.68 7.44
CA TYR A 64 10.60 1.57 6.07
C TYR A 64 9.86 2.46 5.04
N HIS A 65 8.88 3.25 5.49
CA HIS A 65 8.16 4.28 4.73
C HIS A 65 8.39 5.69 5.31
N PHE A 66 9.50 5.91 6.03
CA PHE A 66 9.76 7.14 6.76
C PHE A 66 9.56 8.42 5.94
N LEU A 67 10.23 8.55 4.79
CA LEU A 67 10.08 9.71 3.91
C LEU A 67 8.65 9.82 3.37
N PHE A 68 8.01 8.69 3.09
CA PHE A 68 6.61 8.68 2.64
C PHE A 68 5.67 9.26 3.69
N HIS A 69 5.80 8.90 4.98
CA HIS A 69 5.03 9.53 6.06
C HIS A 69 5.32 11.02 6.20
N LEU A 70 6.60 11.44 6.10
CA LEU A 70 6.95 12.86 6.14
C LEU A 70 6.29 13.65 5.00
N THR A 71 6.18 13.08 3.80
CA THR A 71 5.52 13.75 2.67
C THR A 71 4.00 13.88 2.83
N GLN A 72 3.38 13.14 3.75
CA GLN A 72 1.94 13.25 4.06
C GLN A 72 1.63 14.37 5.05
N ILE A 73 2.58 14.76 5.90
CA ILE A 73 2.38 15.81 6.93
C ILE A 73 1.82 17.12 6.35
N PRO A 74 2.31 17.67 5.23
CA PRO A 74 1.74 18.88 4.65
C PRO A 74 0.24 18.78 4.34
N PHE A 75 -0.26 17.58 4.00
CA PHE A 75 -1.68 17.36 3.70
C PHE A 75 -2.53 17.25 4.97
N LEU A 76 -1.95 16.79 6.08
CA LEU A 76 -2.59 16.79 7.40
C LEU A 76 -2.81 18.20 7.97
N LEU A 77 -2.02 19.18 7.53
CA LEU A 77 -2.12 20.58 7.98
C LEU A 77 -3.15 21.39 7.19
N LEU A 78 -3.73 20.84 6.12
CA LEU A 78 -4.74 21.52 5.32
C LEU A 78 -6.08 21.58 6.10
N PRO A 79 -6.77 22.73 6.14
CA PRO A 79 -8.05 22.88 6.83
C PRO A 79 -9.22 22.31 6.02
N ILE A 80 -9.12 21.03 5.64
CA ILE A 80 -10.11 20.31 4.83
C ILE A 80 -10.41 18.95 5.46
N GLU A 81 -11.45 18.28 4.97
CA GLU A 81 -11.79 16.93 5.42
C GLU A 81 -10.62 15.95 5.17
N GLU A 82 -10.37 15.07 6.14
CA GLU A 82 -9.26 14.10 6.11
C GLU A 82 -9.27 13.20 4.86
N THR A 83 -10.46 12.75 4.43
CA THR A 83 -10.58 11.89 3.24
C THR A 83 -10.19 12.64 1.96
N ILE A 84 -10.53 13.93 1.88
CA ILE A 84 -10.14 14.82 0.77
C ILE A 84 -8.63 15.05 0.81
N ALA A 85 -8.05 15.31 1.98
CA ALA A 85 -6.61 15.47 2.14
C ALA A 85 -5.82 14.22 1.67
N ILE A 86 -6.29 13.02 2.03
CA ILE A 86 -5.73 11.75 1.55
C ILE A 86 -5.82 11.68 0.03
N LYS A 87 -7.00 11.91 -0.57
CA LYS A 87 -7.15 11.88 -2.03
C LYS A 87 -6.25 12.88 -2.75
N LEU A 88 -6.10 14.08 -2.21
CA LEU A 88 -5.20 15.09 -2.76
C LEU A 88 -3.74 14.63 -2.71
N PHE A 89 -3.31 14.01 -1.60
CA PHE A 89 -1.97 13.42 -1.51
C PHE A 89 -1.74 12.35 -2.58
N ILE A 90 -2.71 11.45 -2.77
CA ILE A 90 -2.65 10.40 -3.80
C ILE A 90 -2.55 11.04 -5.19
N LEU A 91 -3.41 12.01 -5.50
CA LEU A 91 -3.44 12.67 -6.80
C LEU A 91 -2.14 13.43 -7.10
N VAL A 92 -1.58 14.14 -6.11
CA VAL A 92 -0.30 14.84 -6.25
C VAL A 92 0.85 13.86 -6.44
N SER A 93 0.85 12.74 -5.70
CA SER A 93 1.88 11.71 -5.81
C SER A 93 1.87 11.04 -7.19
N ILE A 94 0.69 10.65 -7.68
CA ILE A 94 0.51 10.09 -9.02
C ILE A 94 0.87 11.13 -10.11
N GLY A 95 0.43 12.38 -9.96
CA GLY A 95 0.74 13.45 -10.90
C GLY A 95 2.25 13.71 -11.02
N ASN A 96 2.97 13.64 -9.90
CA ASN A 96 4.43 13.72 -9.89
C ASN A 96 5.06 12.54 -10.63
N LEU A 97 4.66 11.30 -10.31
CA LEU A 97 5.14 10.10 -11.01
C LEU A 97 4.89 10.20 -12.52
N LEU A 98 3.67 10.54 -12.92
CA LEU A 98 3.27 10.70 -14.31
C LEU A 98 4.11 11.78 -15.03
N CYS A 99 4.43 12.88 -14.35
CA CYS A 99 5.30 13.91 -14.87
C CYS A 99 6.74 13.40 -15.07
N GLN A 100 7.31 12.67 -14.10
CA GLN A 100 8.68 12.18 -14.20
C GLN A 100 8.82 11.10 -15.28
N ILE A 101 7.90 10.13 -15.34
CA ILE A 101 7.93 9.06 -16.33
C ILE A 101 7.73 9.59 -17.75
N THR A 102 6.80 10.55 -17.94
CA THR A 102 6.58 11.16 -19.26
C THR A 102 7.78 11.98 -19.69
N LYS A 103 8.44 12.70 -18.77
CA LYS A 103 9.69 13.42 -19.08
C LYS A 103 10.81 12.46 -19.48
N PHE A 104 10.97 11.35 -18.76
CA PHE A 104 11.96 10.32 -19.06
C PHE A 104 11.74 9.71 -20.45
N LEU A 105 10.51 9.26 -20.76
CA LEU A 105 10.20 8.70 -22.06
C LEU A 105 10.33 9.73 -23.19
N LYS A 106 9.98 11.00 -22.96
CA LYS A 106 10.14 12.06 -23.98
C LYS A 106 11.60 12.42 -24.24
N SER A 107 12.50 12.30 -23.27
CA SER A 107 13.93 12.52 -23.50
C SER A 107 14.57 11.40 -24.30
N GLU A 108 14.11 10.15 -24.11
CA GLU A 108 14.66 8.98 -24.80
C GLU A 108 13.97 8.70 -26.15
N SER A 109 12.70 9.05 -26.28
CA SER A 109 11.86 8.79 -27.47
C SER A 109 11.05 10.03 -27.88
N PRO A 110 11.68 11.04 -28.53
CA PRO A 110 11.06 12.33 -28.83
C PRO A 110 9.83 12.26 -29.73
N ASN A 111 9.68 11.22 -30.55
CA ASN A 111 8.57 11.05 -31.50
C ASN A 111 7.25 10.59 -30.84
N LEU A 112 7.28 10.21 -29.57
CA LEU A 112 6.07 9.78 -28.87
C LEU A 112 5.25 10.97 -28.41
N SER A 113 3.93 10.87 -28.62
CA SER A 113 2.96 11.80 -28.10
C SER A 113 2.89 11.67 -26.59
N PRO A 114 3.04 12.77 -25.82
CA PRO A 114 2.86 12.72 -24.37
C PRO A 114 1.43 12.29 -24.00
N TYR A 115 0.44 12.52 -24.86
CA TYR A 115 -0.93 12.04 -24.64
C TYR A 115 -1.03 10.52 -24.67
N LEU A 116 -0.35 9.85 -25.61
CA LEU A 116 -0.35 8.39 -25.66
C LEU A 116 0.32 7.80 -24.42
N ILE A 117 1.48 8.37 -24.02
CA ILE A 117 2.18 7.95 -22.80
C ILE A 117 1.24 8.04 -21.59
N VAL A 118 0.59 9.19 -21.41
CA VAL A 118 -0.30 9.43 -20.27
C VAL A 118 -1.53 8.52 -20.32
N ILE A 119 -2.24 8.46 -21.45
CA ILE A 119 -3.45 7.63 -21.57
C ILE A 119 -3.11 6.17 -21.34
N PHE A 120 -2.00 5.68 -21.91
CA PHE A 120 -1.60 4.28 -21.75
C PHE A 120 -1.12 3.99 -20.33
N PHE A 121 -0.43 4.92 -19.65
CA PHE A 121 -0.06 4.76 -18.25
C PHE A 121 -1.28 4.53 -17.35
N ILE A 122 -2.40 5.20 -17.66
CA ILE A 122 -3.63 5.17 -16.86
C ILE A 122 -4.59 4.06 -17.29
N LEU A 123 -4.64 3.73 -18.58
CA LEU A 123 -5.68 2.85 -19.13
C LEU A 123 -5.12 1.60 -19.79
N GLY A 124 -3.79 1.45 -19.84
CA GLY A 124 -3.14 0.25 -20.36
C GLY A 124 -3.19 -0.95 -19.42
N SER A 125 -3.63 -0.76 -18.16
CA SER A 125 -3.94 -1.83 -17.21
C SER A 125 -4.84 -1.33 -16.09
N VAL A 126 -6.05 -1.87 -16.00
CA VAL A 126 -7.00 -1.54 -14.93
C VAL A 126 -6.44 -1.92 -13.56
N LEU A 127 -5.71 -3.04 -13.46
CA LEU A 127 -5.09 -3.47 -12.21
C LEU A 127 -3.99 -2.49 -11.77
N PHE A 128 -3.07 -2.12 -12.68
CA PHE A 128 -2.01 -1.17 -12.38
C PHE A 128 -2.60 0.16 -11.89
N THR A 129 -3.64 0.65 -12.56
CA THR A 129 -4.34 1.89 -12.20
C THR A 129 -4.99 1.84 -10.84
N GLY A 130 -5.67 0.74 -10.51
CA GLY A 130 -6.21 0.54 -9.16
C GLY A 130 -5.11 0.58 -8.09
N ARG A 131 -3.97 -0.08 -8.35
CA ARG A 131 -2.85 -0.10 -7.40
C ARG A 131 -2.15 1.25 -7.24
N MET A 132 -2.07 2.07 -8.29
CA MET A 132 -1.58 3.44 -8.17
C MET A 132 -2.54 4.29 -7.33
N LEU A 133 -3.85 4.09 -7.48
CA LEU A 133 -4.89 4.80 -6.72
C LEU A 133 -4.90 4.45 -5.23
N PHE A 134 -4.29 3.34 -4.80
CA PHE A 134 -4.12 3.03 -3.37
C PHE A 134 -3.20 4.02 -2.65
N GLY A 135 -2.39 4.79 -3.39
CA GLY A 135 -1.69 5.93 -2.79
C GLY A 135 -0.46 5.58 -1.96
N ARG A 136 0.12 4.40 -2.17
CA ARG A 136 1.15 3.83 -1.28
C ARG A 136 2.56 4.35 -1.57
N GLY A 137 3.51 3.91 -0.75
CA GLY A 137 4.92 4.33 -0.84
C GLY A 137 5.59 4.07 -2.19
N ASN A 138 5.08 3.11 -2.98
CA ASN A 138 5.55 2.83 -4.33
C ASN A 138 5.47 4.05 -5.26
N LEU A 139 4.48 4.93 -5.11
CA LEU A 139 4.35 6.16 -5.91
C LEU A 139 5.55 7.10 -5.71
N LEU A 140 5.94 7.31 -4.46
CA LEU A 140 7.08 8.16 -4.11
C LEU A 140 8.38 7.50 -4.58
N PHE A 141 8.54 6.19 -4.34
CA PHE A 141 9.71 5.45 -4.80
C PHE A 141 9.89 5.54 -6.32
N PHE A 142 8.84 5.26 -7.11
CA PHE A 142 8.94 5.33 -8.56
C PHE A 142 9.20 6.76 -9.05
N THR A 143 8.67 7.77 -8.37
CA THR A 143 8.99 9.18 -8.66
C THR A 143 10.49 9.43 -8.51
N LEU A 144 11.10 9.01 -7.39
CA LEU A 144 12.54 9.13 -7.16
C LEU A 144 13.34 8.30 -8.18
N TYR A 145 12.91 7.07 -8.44
CA TYR A 145 13.52 6.15 -9.40
C TYR A 145 13.62 6.78 -10.80
N PHE A 146 12.54 7.35 -11.34
CA PHE A 146 12.57 7.99 -12.66
C PHE A 146 13.33 9.32 -12.67
N ILE A 147 13.39 10.06 -11.56
CA ILE A 147 14.28 11.22 -11.45
C ILE A 147 15.74 10.76 -11.57
N ILE A 148 16.12 9.71 -10.83
CA ILE A 148 17.48 9.14 -10.86
C ILE A 148 17.84 8.66 -12.26
N LEU A 149 16.95 7.93 -12.94
CA LEU A 149 17.18 7.46 -14.31
C LEU A 149 17.37 8.62 -15.30
N ARG A 150 16.57 9.69 -15.21
CA ARG A 150 16.72 10.86 -16.09
C ARG A 150 18.06 11.56 -15.90
N ILE A 151 18.58 11.58 -14.68
CA ILE A 151 19.86 12.21 -14.35
C ILE A 151 21.02 11.21 -14.27
N TRP A 152 20.86 9.99 -14.81
CA TRP A 152 21.85 8.90 -14.77
C TRP A 152 23.11 9.24 -15.59
N ASN A 153 23.91 10.14 -15.05
CA ASN A 153 25.09 10.72 -15.68
C ASN A 153 26.07 11.20 -14.59
N VAL A 154 27.37 11.09 -14.87
CA VAL A 154 28.44 11.43 -13.91
C VAL A 154 28.38 12.89 -13.43
N LYS A 155 27.83 13.81 -14.25
CA LYS A 155 27.61 15.21 -13.87
C LYS A 155 26.71 15.37 -12.64
N TYR A 156 25.77 14.46 -12.42
CA TYR A 156 24.77 14.54 -11.35
C TYR A 156 25.04 13.58 -10.20
N ILE A 157 26.27 13.09 -10.05
CA ILE A 157 26.66 12.07 -9.07
C ILE A 157 26.21 12.39 -7.63
N LYS A 158 26.33 13.66 -7.20
CA LYS A 158 25.88 14.11 -5.87
C LYS A 158 24.37 13.95 -5.68
N TRP A 159 23.60 14.25 -6.72
CA TRP A 159 22.14 14.09 -6.71
C TRP A 159 21.74 12.62 -6.77
N ILE A 160 22.45 11.79 -7.54
CA ILE A 160 22.21 10.34 -7.57
C ILE A 160 22.44 9.76 -6.17
N PHE A 161 23.55 10.11 -5.49
CA PHE A 161 23.78 9.70 -4.11
C PHE A 161 22.59 10.07 -3.20
N PHE A 162 22.18 11.34 -3.22
CA PHE A 162 21.14 11.86 -2.34
C PHE A 162 19.76 11.26 -2.64
N LEU A 163 19.41 11.10 -3.91
CA LEU A 163 18.12 10.51 -4.28
C LEU A 163 18.09 9.00 -4.02
N SER A 164 19.19 8.29 -4.23
CA SER A 164 19.32 6.88 -3.86
C SER A 164 19.21 6.69 -2.34
N PHE A 165 19.79 7.61 -1.56
CA PHE A 165 19.60 7.67 -0.12
C PHE A 165 18.12 7.83 0.25
N LEU A 166 17.44 8.83 -0.31
CA LEU A 166 16.02 9.07 -0.04
C LEU A 166 15.11 7.93 -0.53
N SER A 167 15.52 7.18 -1.57
CA SER A 167 14.75 6.05 -2.08
C SER A 167 14.56 4.94 -1.05
N VAL A 168 15.55 4.72 -0.18
CA VAL A 168 15.47 3.76 0.93
C VAL A 168 14.38 4.15 1.92
N TRP A 169 14.28 5.43 2.23
CA TRP A 169 13.30 5.96 3.17
C TRP A 169 11.89 6.04 2.58
N SER A 170 11.74 5.88 1.25
CA SER A 170 10.45 6.01 0.58
C SER A 170 9.61 4.73 0.60
N TYR A 171 10.24 3.57 0.36
CA TYR A 171 9.53 2.30 0.15
C TYR A 171 10.46 1.10 0.26
N SER A 172 9.92 -0.06 0.65
CA SER A 172 10.65 -1.33 0.70
C SER A 172 11.14 -1.83 -0.66
N GLY A 173 10.60 -1.30 -1.76
CA GLY A 173 11.04 -1.61 -3.12
C GLY A 173 12.37 -0.99 -3.56
N PHE A 174 13.12 -0.28 -2.70
CA PHE A 174 14.41 0.32 -3.09
C PHE A 174 15.44 -0.64 -3.75
N PRO A 175 15.49 -1.96 -3.45
CA PRO A 175 16.41 -2.88 -4.13
C PRO A 175 16.22 -2.91 -5.66
N PHE A 176 15.06 -2.50 -6.16
CA PHE A 176 14.83 -2.37 -7.61
C PHE A 176 15.80 -1.41 -8.29
N LEU A 177 16.19 -0.32 -7.60
CA LEU A 177 17.18 0.63 -8.08
C LEU A 177 18.57 -0.01 -8.19
N PHE A 178 18.92 -0.84 -7.21
CA PHE A 178 20.15 -1.64 -7.25
C PHE A 178 20.19 -2.55 -8.48
N PHE A 179 19.16 -3.37 -8.68
CA PHE A 179 19.10 -4.30 -9.82
C PHE A 179 19.10 -3.56 -11.17
N THR A 180 18.38 -2.44 -11.26
CA THR A 180 18.41 -1.60 -12.47
C THR A 180 19.82 -1.11 -12.77
N GLY A 181 20.51 -0.53 -11.78
CA GLY A 181 21.88 -0.05 -11.97
C GLY A 181 22.87 -1.17 -12.30
N LEU A 182 22.70 -2.35 -11.68
CA LEU A 182 23.51 -3.53 -11.96
C LEU A 182 23.35 -3.96 -13.42
N PHE A 183 22.13 -4.07 -13.93
CA PHE A 183 21.88 -4.44 -15.33
C PHE A 183 22.35 -3.37 -16.32
N ILE A 184 22.26 -2.09 -15.98
CA ILE A 184 22.85 -1.01 -16.80
C ILE A 184 24.36 -1.21 -16.93
N ILE A 185 25.09 -1.49 -15.85
CA ILE A 185 26.53 -1.76 -15.93
C ILE A 185 26.83 -3.01 -16.74
N SER A 186 26.04 -4.08 -16.55
CA SER A 186 26.25 -5.33 -17.27
C SER A 186 26.13 -5.14 -18.79
N LEU A 187 25.27 -4.22 -19.24
CA LEU A 187 25.16 -3.85 -20.66
C LEU A 187 26.20 -2.84 -21.11
N GLU A 188 26.51 -1.84 -20.29
CA GLU A 188 27.41 -0.73 -20.61
C GLU A 188 28.57 -0.65 -19.60
N ASN A 189 29.48 -1.63 -19.65
CA ASN A 189 30.54 -1.77 -18.66
C ASN A 189 31.70 -0.77 -18.86
N ASN A 190 31.45 0.51 -18.59
CA ASN A 190 32.45 1.57 -18.65
C ASN A 190 32.70 2.21 -17.27
N LYS A 191 33.80 2.98 -17.16
CA LYS A 191 34.22 3.61 -15.88
C LYS A 191 33.16 4.57 -15.33
N GLU A 192 32.43 5.27 -16.19
CA GLU A 192 31.39 6.22 -15.77
C GLU A 192 30.18 5.51 -15.17
N GLN A 193 29.68 4.46 -15.83
CA GLN A 193 28.55 3.66 -15.35
C GLN A 193 28.86 2.98 -14.02
N ARG A 194 30.08 2.43 -13.86
CA ARG A 194 30.54 1.90 -12.57
C ARG A 194 30.52 2.96 -11.48
N LYS A 195 31.00 4.17 -11.78
CA LYS A 195 31.04 5.28 -10.82
C LYS A 195 29.62 5.71 -10.40
N ILE A 196 28.68 5.80 -11.34
CA ILE A 196 27.28 6.15 -11.07
C ILE A 196 26.61 5.08 -10.20
N PHE A 197 26.76 3.80 -10.56
CA PHE A 197 26.20 2.70 -9.79
C PHE A 197 26.76 2.64 -8.38
N LEU A 198 28.09 2.69 -8.21
CA LEU A 198 28.72 2.68 -6.88
C LEU A 198 28.21 3.86 -6.04
N THR A 199 28.01 5.02 -6.65
CA THR A 199 27.43 6.17 -5.94
C THR A 199 25.98 5.94 -5.53
N SER A 200 25.16 5.34 -6.40
CA SER A 200 23.80 4.95 -6.06
C SER A 200 23.78 3.93 -4.90
N VAL A 201 24.66 2.93 -4.95
CA VAL A 201 24.83 1.93 -3.88
C VAL A 201 25.26 2.58 -2.57
N LEU A 202 26.24 3.48 -2.60
CA LEU A 202 26.67 4.22 -1.41
C LEU A 202 25.55 5.08 -0.84
N GLY A 203 24.72 5.68 -1.70
CA GLY A 203 23.52 6.40 -1.28
C GLY A 203 22.53 5.49 -0.56
N MET A 204 22.21 4.33 -1.15
CA MET A 204 21.31 3.34 -0.53
C MET A 204 21.88 2.80 0.80
N VAL A 205 23.15 2.44 0.86
CA VAL A 205 23.81 1.98 2.09
C VAL A 205 23.77 3.07 3.16
N SER A 206 24.06 4.33 2.79
CA SER A 206 23.96 5.46 3.71
C SER A 206 22.51 5.67 4.20
N GLY A 207 21.52 5.49 3.32
CA GLY A 207 20.10 5.57 3.67
C GLY A 207 19.70 4.50 4.69
N LEU A 208 20.24 3.29 4.56
CA LEU A 208 20.06 2.22 5.53
C LEU A 208 20.76 2.51 6.86
N VAL A 209 21.99 3.02 6.84
CA VAL A 209 22.79 3.24 8.07
C VAL A 209 22.30 4.47 8.87
N ILE A 210 21.94 5.55 8.18
CA ILE A 210 21.47 6.81 8.80
C ILE A 210 19.95 6.75 9.06
N HIS A 211 19.29 5.61 8.79
CA HIS A 211 17.87 5.45 9.02
C HIS A 211 17.52 5.72 10.50
N PRO A 212 16.46 6.49 10.80
CA PRO A 212 16.09 6.79 12.19
C PRO A 212 15.85 5.56 13.06
N SER A 213 15.38 4.47 12.46
CA SER A 213 15.18 3.18 13.15
C SER A 213 16.46 2.31 13.29
N PHE A 214 17.66 2.79 12.96
CA PHE A 214 18.90 1.99 13.01
C PHE A 214 19.15 1.36 14.40
N PRO A 215 19.43 0.04 14.49
CA PRO A 215 19.58 -0.96 13.42
C PRO A 215 18.30 -1.77 13.09
N PHE A 216 17.16 -1.48 13.72
CA PHE A 216 15.97 -2.33 13.68
C PHE A 216 15.35 -2.47 12.28
N GLN A 217 15.52 -1.49 11.39
CA GLN A 217 15.00 -1.53 10.01
C GLN A 217 15.46 -2.77 9.24
N PHE A 218 16.63 -3.34 9.52
CA PHE A 218 17.05 -4.59 8.86
C PHE A 218 16.08 -5.73 9.16
N LYS A 219 15.61 -5.84 10.41
CA LYS A 219 14.59 -6.81 10.82
C LYS A 219 13.25 -6.49 10.15
N GLY A 220 12.87 -5.21 10.09
CA GLY A 220 11.67 -4.75 9.39
C GLY A 220 11.66 -5.13 7.91
N TYR A 221 12.75 -4.81 7.19
CA TYR A 221 12.91 -5.18 5.78
C TYR A 221 12.96 -6.70 5.59
N PHE A 222 13.56 -7.45 6.51
CA PHE A 222 13.57 -8.91 6.42
C PHE A 222 12.16 -9.49 6.54
N ILE A 223 11.34 -8.99 7.47
CA ILE A 223 9.94 -9.40 7.60
C ILE A 223 9.17 -9.04 6.32
N GLU A 224 9.27 -7.80 5.85
CA GLU A 224 8.49 -7.28 4.70
C GLU A 224 8.92 -7.87 3.35
N LEU A 225 10.22 -8.09 3.11
CA LEU A 225 10.71 -8.55 1.81
C LEU A 225 10.86 -10.07 1.74
N VAL A 226 11.26 -10.72 2.84
CA VAL A 226 11.57 -12.15 2.86
C VAL A 226 10.42 -12.95 3.46
N ILE A 227 10.07 -12.70 4.72
CA ILE A 227 9.04 -13.50 5.41
C ILE A 227 7.67 -13.31 4.75
N GLN A 228 7.32 -12.10 4.33
CA GLN A 228 6.04 -11.86 3.68
C GLN A 228 5.93 -12.52 2.29
N SER A 229 7.05 -12.69 1.60
CA SER A 229 7.11 -13.44 0.34
C SER A 229 6.98 -14.96 0.55
N PHE A 230 7.39 -15.44 1.73
CA PHE A 230 7.38 -16.85 2.11
C PHE A 230 6.78 -17.01 3.52
N PRO A 231 5.46 -16.75 3.69
CA PRO A 231 4.85 -16.69 5.00
C PRO A 231 4.93 -18.06 5.70
N PRO A 232 5.18 -18.09 7.02
CA PRO A 232 5.17 -19.33 7.79
C PRO A 232 3.82 -20.05 7.72
N PRO A 233 3.79 -21.40 7.83
CA PRO A 233 2.55 -22.15 7.83
C PRO A 233 1.56 -21.66 8.90
N GLY A 234 0.29 -21.57 8.53
CA GLY A 234 -0.80 -21.16 9.43
C GLY A 234 -0.95 -19.65 9.64
N VAL A 235 -0.01 -18.83 9.16
CA VAL A 235 -0.18 -17.37 9.13
C VAL A 235 -1.12 -16.99 7.99
N GLU A 236 -2.02 -16.04 8.25
CA GLU A 236 -2.95 -15.54 7.25
C GLU A 236 -2.21 -14.89 6.09
N ALA A 237 -2.49 -15.34 4.87
CA ALA A 237 -1.93 -14.75 3.68
C ALA A 237 -2.59 -13.39 3.42
N ILE A 238 -1.78 -12.35 3.30
CA ILE A 238 -2.27 -11.04 2.88
C ILE A 238 -2.63 -11.13 1.39
N ALA A 239 -3.86 -10.72 1.04
CA ALA A 239 -4.42 -10.88 -0.30
C ALA A 239 -3.50 -10.37 -1.44
N GLU A 240 -2.70 -9.35 -1.18
CA GLU A 240 -1.77 -8.77 -2.16
C GLU A 240 -0.51 -9.58 -2.44
N TRP A 241 -0.19 -10.48 -1.53
CA TRP A 241 0.91 -11.42 -1.66
C TRP A 241 0.45 -12.76 -2.20
N LEU A 242 -0.85 -12.91 -2.47
CA LEU A 242 -1.37 -14.02 -3.23
C LEU A 242 -1.11 -13.81 -4.73
N PRO A 243 -1.01 -14.90 -5.51
CA PRO A 243 -0.88 -14.81 -6.94
C PRO A 243 -2.13 -14.18 -7.58
N PRO A 244 -1.97 -13.35 -8.63
CA PRO A 244 -3.10 -12.83 -9.40
C PRO A 244 -3.86 -13.98 -10.05
N THR A 245 -5.19 -13.85 -10.14
CA THR A 245 -6.01 -14.77 -10.91
C THR A 245 -5.71 -14.64 -12.41
N ARG A 246 -6.08 -15.65 -13.19
CA ARG A 246 -5.91 -15.63 -14.66
C ARG A 246 -6.56 -14.41 -15.29
N ASP A 247 -7.75 -14.04 -14.84
CA ASP A 247 -8.49 -12.88 -15.34
C ASP A 247 -7.74 -11.58 -15.05
N ILE A 248 -7.16 -11.46 -13.85
CA ILE A 248 -6.36 -10.30 -13.46
C ILE A 248 -5.10 -10.18 -14.33
N LEU A 249 -4.41 -11.29 -14.62
CA LEU A 249 -3.25 -11.29 -15.52
C LEU A 249 -3.62 -10.88 -16.94
N ILE A 250 -4.72 -11.43 -17.48
CA ILE A 250 -5.18 -11.11 -18.84
C ILE A 250 -5.58 -9.64 -18.91
N LEU A 251 -6.47 -9.16 -18.04
CA LEU A 251 -6.89 -7.75 -18.03
C LEU A 251 -5.73 -6.79 -17.75
N GLY A 252 -4.72 -7.27 -17.02
CA GLY A 252 -3.53 -6.53 -16.71
C GLY A 252 -2.57 -6.33 -17.88
N PHE A 253 -2.48 -7.28 -18.82
CA PHE A 253 -1.52 -7.24 -19.95
C PHE A 253 -2.17 -7.14 -21.33
N LEU A 254 -3.48 -7.36 -21.47
CA LEU A 254 -4.17 -7.40 -22.76
C LEU A 254 -3.91 -6.15 -23.61
N PRO A 255 -3.96 -4.91 -23.09
CA PRO A 255 -3.63 -3.73 -23.89
C PRO A 255 -2.14 -3.62 -24.26
N MET A 256 -1.26 -4.24 -23.46
CA MET A 256 0.19 -4.22 -23.65
C MET A 256 0.66 -5.21 -24.73
N LEU A 257 0.02 -6.38 -24.83
CA LEU A 257 0.44 -7.47 -25.72
C LEU A 257 0.55 -7.05 -27.20
N PRO A 258 -0.42 -6.34 -27.81
CA PRO A 258 -0.29 -5.90 -29.21
C PRO A 258 0.91 -4.98 -29.44
N LEU A 259 1.20 -4.09 -28.48
CA LEU A 259 2.34 -3.17 -28.58
C LEU A 259 3.68 -3.90 -28.38
N LEU A 260 3.74 -4.87 -27.46
CA LEU A 260 4.91 -5.74 -27.30
C LEU A 260 5.18 -6.50 -28.60
N LEU A 261 4.16 -7.12 -29.21
CA LEU A 261 4.30 -7.83 -30.48
C LEU A 261 4.77 -6.90 -31.61
N LEU A 262 4.25 -5.67 -31.65
CA LEU A 262 4.70 -4.67 -32.63
C LEU A 262 6.17 -4.31 -32.43
N VAL A 263 6.62 -4.09 -31.18
CA VAL A 263 8.02 -3.81 -30.85
C VAL A 263 8.94 -4.97 -31.27
N PHE A 264 8.56 -6.23 -31.00
CA PHE A 264 9.33 -7.39 -31.44
C PHE A 264 9.32 -7.57 -32.97
N ARG A 265 8.21 -7.27 -33.64
CA ARG A 265 8.15 -7.28 -35.12
C ARG A 265 9.06 -6.23 -35.73
N GLU A 266 9.06 -5.01 -35.20
CA GLU A 266 9.92 -3.93 -35.65
C GLU A 266 11.41 -4.24 -35.43
N LYS A 267 11.74 -5.09 -34.45
CA LYS A 267 13.11 -5.57 -34.19
C LYS A 267 13.70 -6.36 -35.35
N ILE A 268 12.86 -7.05 -36.13
CA ILE A 268 13.33 -7.74 -37.35
C ILE A 268 14.04 -6.75 -38.28
N ASN A 269 13.64 -5.48 -38.23
CA ASN A 269 14.16 -4.41 -39.08
C ASN A 269 15.05 -3.39 -38.35
N ASN A 270 15.11 -3.41 -37.00
CA ASN A 270 15.81 -2.40 -36.19
C ASN A 270 16.41 -3.00 -34.91
N ALA A 271 17.54 -2.45 -34.44
CA ALA A 271 18.06 -2.80 -33.13
C ALA A 271 17.21 -2.19 -32.00
N PHE A 272 17.08 -2.91 -30.89
CA PHE A 272 16.49 -2.36 -29.66
C PHE A 272 17.39 -1.27 -29.07
N GLN A 273 16.77 -0.31 -28.37
CA GLN A 273 17.52 0.61 -27.54
C GLN A 273 18.21 -0.18 -26.41
N PRO A 274 19.54 -0.10 -26.22
CA PRO A 274 20.27 -0.96 -25.28
C PRO A 274 19.71 -0.92 -23.85
N LYS A 275 19.47 0.28 -23.31
CA LYS A 275 18.88 0.48 -21.97
C LYS A 275 17.49 -0.13 -21.83
N SER A 276 16.74 -0.26 -22.91
CA SER A 276 15.41 -0.85 -22.87
C SER A 276 15.43 -2.33 -22.46
N LEU A 277 16.51 -3.04 -22.77
CA LEU A 277 16.68 -4.46 -22.40
C LEU A 277 16.73 -4.67 -20.89
N VAL A 278 17.19 -3.67 -20.13
CA VAL A 278 17.14 -3.69 -18.66
C VAL A 278 15.68 -3.80 -18.20
N PHE A 279 14.81 -2.95 -18.74
CA PHE A 279 13.40 -2.96 -18.38
C PHE A 279 12.69 -4.22 -18.87
N LEU A 280 13.05 -4.75 -20.04
CA LEU A 280 12.53 -6.05 -20.49
C LEU A 280 12.91 -7.17 -19.52
N PHE A 281 14.19 -7.25 -19.12
CA PHE A 281 14.67 -8.30 -18.23
C PHE A 281 14.02 -8.19 -16.84
N ILE A 282 14.00 -7.00 -16.26
CA ILE A 282 13.37 -6.77 -14.96
C ILE A 282 11.86 -7.02 -15.04
N GLY A 283 11.21 -6.64 -16.15
CA GLY A 283 9.79 -6.91 -16.41
C GLY A 283 9.46 -8.40 -16.44
N ILE A 284 10.28 -9.20 -17.12
CA ILE A 284 10.15 -10.67 -17.16
C ILE A 284 10.40 -11.28 -15.79
N LEU A 285 11.49 -10.90 -15.11
CA LEU A 285 11.80 -11.39 -13.77
C LEU A 285 10.65 -11.10 -12.79
N SER A 286 10.13 -9.88 -12.85
CA SER A 286 8.98 -9.45 -12.06
C SER A 286 7.71 -10.21 -12.44
N LEU A 287 7.51 -10.55 -13.70
CA LEU A 287 6.35 -11.34 -14.14
C LEU A 287 6.41 -12.78 -13.59
N ILE A 288 7.59 -13.38 -13.56
CA ILE A 288 7.81 -14.71 -12.97
C ILE A 288 7.43 -14.69 -11.49
N PHE A 289 7.92 -13.69 -10.74
CA PHE A 289 7.56 -13.51 -9.34
C PHE A 289 6.11 -13.04 -9.13
N ALA A 290 5.52 -12.35 -10.12
CA ALA A 290 4.10 -12.00 -10.08
C ALA A 290 3.22 -13.25 -10.10
N GLY A 291 3.71 -14.38 -10.63
CA GLY A 291 3.08 -15.69 -10.47
C GLY A 291 2.95 -16.16 -9.02
N SER A 292 3.61 -15.50 -8.08
CA SER A 292 3.49 -15.73 -6.64
C SER A 292 2.85 -14.56 -5.88
N SER A 293 2.91 -13.31 -6.37
CA SER A 293 2.43 -12.12 -5.65
C SER A 293 1.91 -11.00 -6.56
N MET A 294 0.70 -10.51 -6.30
CA MET A 294 0.13 -9.34 -6.99
C MET A 294 0.96 -8.07 -6.82
N ARG A 295 1.74 -7.94 -5.74
CA ARG A 295 2.59 -6.77 -5.51
C ARG A 295 3.71 -6.63 -6.53
N VAL A 296 4.19 -7.74 -7.09
CA VAL A 296 5.26 -7.71 -8.11
C VAL A 296 4.69 -7.46 -9.52
N PHE A 297 3.38 -7.65 -9.70
CA PHE A 297 2.69 -7.35 -10.96
C PHE A 297 2.87 -5.88 -11.38
N GLU A 298 2.69 -4.93 -10.46
CA GLU A 298 2.76 -3.49 -10.79
C GLU A 298 4.16 -3.09 -11.29
N MET A 299 5.19 -3.73 -10.74
CA MET A 299 6.58 -3.58 -11.19
C MET A 299 6.74 -4.15 -12.59
N SER A 300 6.27 -5.38 -12.82
CA SER A 300 6.33 -6.03 -14.13
C SER A 300 5.68 -5.19 -15.21
N TRP A 301 4.43 -4.76 -14.99
CA TRP A 301 3.69 -3.95 -15.94
C TRP A 301 4.40 -2.63 -16.25
N LEU A 302 4.89 -1.92 -15.23
CA LEU A 302 5.60 -0.66 -15.39
C LEU A 302 6.90 -0.85 -16.19
N MET A 303 7.65 -1.92 -15.96
CA MET A 303 8.88 -2.19 -16.71
C MET A 303 8.58 -2.53 -18.18
N PHE A 304 7.53 -3.33 -18.46
CA PHE A 304 7.08 -3.57 -19.83
C PHE A 304 6.59 -2.29 -20.52
N PHE A 305 5.88 -1.43 -19.79
CA PHE A 305 5.47 -0.12 -20.28
C PHE A 305 6.68 0.71 -20.74
N ILE A 306 7.73 0.79 -19.91
CA ILE A 306 8.95 1.50 -20.29
C ILE A 306 9.62 0.83 -21.51
N PHE A 307 9.79 -0.50 -21.50
CA PHE A 307 10.40 -1.21 -22.61
C PHE A 307 9.66 -0.96 -23.94
N VAL A 308 8.34 -1.04 -23.95
CA VAL A 308 7.52 -0.80 -25.14
C VAL A 308 7.73 0.62 -25.63
N PHE A 309 7.55 1.61 -24.75
CA PHE A 309 7.59 3.00 -25.16
C PHE A 309 9.01 3.47 -25.53
N LEU A 310 10.08 2.82 -25.06
CA LEU A 310 11.43 3.14 -25.53
C LEU A 310 11.71 2.66 -26.97
N ASN A 311 11.01 1.63 -27.45
CA ASN A 311 11.32 1.00 -28.74
C ASN A 311 10.28 1.23 -29.83
N ILE A 312 9.04 1.58 -29.47
CA ILE A 312 7.92 1.59 -30.41
C ILE A 312 7.98 2.77 -31.38
N ARG A 313 7.78 2.50 -32.68
CA ARG A 313 7.79 3.54 -33.74
C ARG A 313 6.45 3.64 -34.46
N ILE A 314 5.48 4.27 -33.80
CA ILE A 314 4.14 4.46 -34.35
C ILE A 314 3.96 5.89 -34.89
N SER A 315 3.30 6.04 -36.03
CA SER A 315 2.94 7.37 -36.58
C SER A 315 1.93 8.10 -35.67
N ASN A 316 1.96 9.44 -35.68
CA ASN A 316 1.07 10.25 -34.84
C ASN A 316 -0.42 9.89 -35.00
N LYS A 317 -0.87 9.53 -36.20
CA LYS A 317 -2.26 9.12 -36.47
C LYS A 317 -2.64 7.87 -35.68
N PHE A 318 -1.79 6.84 -35.70
CA PHE A 318 -2.02 5.61 -34.97
C PHE A 318 -1.88 5.80 -33.45
N GLN A 319 -0.97 6.68 -33.00
CA GLN A 319 -0.88 7.01 -31.57
C GLN A 319 -2.18 7.63 -31.04
N ILE A 320 -2.81 8.53 -31.81
CA ILE A 320 -4.12 9.11 -31.48
C ILE A 320 -5.20 8.02 -31.47
N LEU A 321 -5.23 7.16 -32.48
CA LEU A 321 -6.22 6.07 -32.57
C LEU A 321 -6.11 5.11 -31.38
N ILE A 322 -4.90 4.71 -31.00
CA ILE A 322 -4.66 3.85 -29.82
C ILE A 322 -5.13 4.56 -28.55
N GLY A 323 -4.77 5.84 -28.37
CA GLY A 323 -5.22 6.63 -27.22
C GLY A 323 -6.74 6.72 -27.12
N LEU A 324 -7.44 6.97 -28.23
CA LEU A 324 -8.90 7.02 -28.28
C LEU A 324 -9.53 5.64 -28.01
N ALA A 325 -8.99 4.58 -28.61
CA ALA A 325 -9.48 3.22 -28.40
C ALA A 325 -9.35 2.80 -26.92
N LEU A 326 -8.20 3.08 -26.29
CA LEU A 326 -7.99 2.84 -24.87
C LEU A 326 -8.96 3.66 -24.02
N PHE A 327 -9.15 4.94 -24.33
CA PHE A 327 -10.08 5.78 -23.60
C PHE A 327 -11.52 5.23 -23.67
N VAL A 328 -12.02 4.94 -24.88
CA VAL A 328 -13.39 4.46 -25.09
C VAL A 328 -13.63 3.09 -24.44
N ILE A 329 -12.66 2.18 -24.51
CA ILE A 329 -12.83 0.80 -24.03
C ILE A 329 -12.47 0.66 -22.55
N GLN A 330 -11.31 1.15 -22.14
CA GLN A 330 -10.75 0.87 -20.81
C GLN A 330 -11.23 1.85 -19.74
N PHE A 331 -11.60 3.09 -20.09
CA PHE A 331 -12.06 4.04 -19.08
C PHE A 331 -13.37 3.60 -18.39
N PRO A 332 -14.43 3.13 -19.09
CA PRO A 332 -15.63 2.62 -18.43
C PRO A 332 -15.33 1.43 -17.51
N ILE A 333 -14.47 0.50 -17.95
CA ILE A 333 -14.07 -0.67 -17.16
C ILE A 333 -13.31 -0.22 -15.89
N ALA A 334 -12.35 0.69 -16.05
CA ALA A 334 -11.60 1.24 -14.92
C ALA A 334 -12.53 1.96 -13.93
N TYR A 335 -13.47 2.77 -14.43
CA TYR A 335 -14.45 3.47 -13.60
C TYR A 335 -15.33 2.51 -12.80
N GLU A 336 -15.89 1.48 -13.46
CA GLU A 336 -16.73 0.49 -12.79
C GLU A 336 -15.95 -0.30 -11.73
N LYS A 337 -14.75 -0.77 -12.07
CA LYS A 337 -13.88 -1.52 -11.16
C LYS A 337 -13.43 -0.69 -9.97
N MET A 338 -13.14 0.60 -10.18
CA MET A 338 -12.87 1.51 -9.07
C MET A 338 -14.11 1.69 -8.20
N GLY A 339 -15.30 1.86 -8.78
CA GLY A 339 -16.54 1.91 -8.00
C GLY A 339 -16.74 0.65 -7.13
N GLN A 340 -16.39 -0.54 -7.63
CA GLN A 340 -16.41 -1.79 -6.84
C GLN A 340 -15.41 -1.74 -5.68
N GLN A 341 -14.19 -1.25 -5.93
CA GLN A 341 -13.13 -1.13 -4.92
C GLN A 341 -13.45 -0.11 -3.81
N PHE A 342 -14.06 1.03 -4.15
CA PHE A 342 -14.49 2.00 -3.14
C PHE A 342 -15.62 1.47 -2.27
N ARG A 343 -16.56 0.70 -2.85
CA ARG A 343 -17.62 0.04 -2.09
C ARG A 343 -17.09 -1.03 -1.14
N SER A 344 -16.08 -1.81 -1.56
CA SER A 344 -15.45 -2.79 -0.66
C SER A 344 -14.66 -2.11 0.47
N SER A 345 -14.09 -0.94 0.20
CA SER A 345 -13.34 -0.12 1.16
C SER A 345 -14.22 0.93 1.87
N GLU A 346 -15.54 0.75 1.88
CA GLU A 346 -16.50 1.68 2.49
C GLU A 346 -16.16 1.97 3.95
N THR A 347 -15.98 3.26 4.26
CA THR A 347 -15.53 3.73 5.58
C THR A 347 -16.67 4.16 6.48
N LYS A 348 -17.88 4.38 5.93
CA LYS A 348 -19.06 4.86 6.66
C LYS A 348 -19.33 4.07 7.94
N TYR A 349 -19.34 2.74 7.88
CA TYR A 349 -19.65 1.92 9.05
C TYR A 349 -18.52 1.95 10.10
N GLY A 350 -17.27 2.04 9.65
CA GLY A 350 -16.12 2.21 10.55
C GLY A 350 -16.17 3.57 11.25
N TYR A 351 -16.58 4.63 10.53
CA TYR A 351 -16.77 5.96 11.11
C TYR A 351 -17.77 5.92 12.27
N ILE A 352 -18.96 5.36 12.04
CA ILE A 352 -20.02 5.27 13.05
C ILE A 352 -19.52 4.51 14.29
N VAL A 353 -18.81 3.39 14.09
CA VAL A 353 -18.27 2.57 15.19
C VAL A 353 -17.20 3.31 15.97
N THR A 354 -16.25 3.94 15.30
CA THR A 354 -15.16 4.67 15.96
C THR A 354 -15.67 5.89 16.73
N GLU A 355 -16.68 6.60 16.21
CA GLU A 355 -17.36 7.66 16.97
C GLU A 355 -18.10 7.09 18.19
N TRP A 356 -18.85 6.00 18.02
CA TRP A 356 -19.55 5.36 19.15
C TRP A 356 -18.57 4.94 20.24
N ILE A 357 -17.43 4.33 19.88
CA ILE A 357 -16.38 3.93 20.82
C ILE A 357 -15.85 5.16 21.57
N ARG A 358 -15.56 6.26 20.87
CA ARG A 358 -15.03 7.49 21.48
C ARG A 358 -15.94 8.05 22.59
N PHE A 359 -17.25 7.92 22.43
CA PHE A 359 -18.24 8.42 23.41
C PHE A 359 -18.57 7.43 24.53
N ASN A 360 -18.45 6.12 24.29
CA ASN A 360 -18.98 5.10 25.19
C ASN A 360 -17.90 4.24 25.88
N ILE A 361 -16.69 4.19 25.34
CA ILE A 361 -15.59 3.36 25.86
C ILE A 361 -14.50 4.26 26.46
N PRO A 362 -14.03 4.00 27.70
CA PRO A 362 -12.94 4.74 28.33
C PRO A 362 -11.68 4.86 27.46
N LYS A 363 -11.08 6.05 27.42
CA LYS A 363 -9.83 6.29 26.68
C LYS A 363 -8.70 5.39 27.20
N GLY A 364 -7.84 4.92 26.29
CA GLY A 364 -6.73 4.01 26.61
C GLY A 364 -7.14 2.55 26.80
N GLU A 365 -8.44 2.21 26.66
CA GLU A 365 -8.89 0.83 26.74
C GLU A 365 -8.31 -0.04 25.62
N LYS A 366 -8.14 -1.33 25.93
CA LYS A 366 -7.73 -2.36 24.98
C LYS A 366 -8.95 -2.88 24.22
N ILE A 367 -8.90 -2.79 22.90
CA ILE A 367 -9.95 -3.21 21.98
C ILE A 367 -9.47 -4.45 21.23
N PHE A 368 -10.23 -5.54 21.36
CA PHE A 368 -10.02 -6.76 20.61
C PHE A 368 -10.62 -6.57 19.21
N LEU A 369 -9.75 -6.36 18.22
CA LEU A 369 -10.11 -5.96 16.84
C LEU A 369 -9.28 -6.76 15.84
N SER A 370 -9.85 -7.08 14.68
CA SER A 370 -9.12 -7.73 13.58
C SER A 370 -8.01 -6.84 13.01
N TRP A 371 -6.98 -7.45 12.42
CA TRP A 371 -5.90 -6.69 11.77
C TRP A 371 -6.37 -5.93 10.53
N ALA A 372 -7.42 -6.41 9.84
CA ALA A 372 -7.94 -5.78 8.63
C ALA A 372 -8.63 -4.42 8.91
N ASP A 373 -9.22 -4.26 10.10
CA ASP A 373 -9.88 -3.01 10.51
C ASP A 373 -8.91 -2.03 11.19
N TYR A 374 -7.75 -2.51 11.62
CA TYR A 374 -6.73 -1.75 12.34
C TYR A 374 -6.34 -0.41 11.69
N PRO A 375 -6.12 -0.31 10.35
CA PRO A 375 -5.64 0.94 9.73
C PRO A 375 -6.60 2.11 9.97
N TYR A 376 -7.89 1.85 9.78
CA TYR A 376 -8.92 2.87 9.92
C TYR A 376 -9.16 3.24 11.38
N PHE A 377 -9.23 2.25 12.27
CA PHE A 377 -9.46 2.49 13.70
C PHE A 377 -8.31 3.28 14.31
N THR A 378 -7.07 2.93 13.99
CA THR A 378 -5.88 3.64 14.47
C THR A 378 -5.85 5.10 14.00
N PHE A 379 -6.30 5.35 12.77
CA PHE A 379 -6.38 6.71 12.23
C PHE A 379 -7.43 7.59 12.94
N ARG A 380 -8.59 7.01 13.31
CA ARG A 380 -9.73 7.74 13.87
C ARG A 380 -9.69 7.86 15.38
N ILE A 381 -9.27 6.82 16.09
CA ILE A 381 -9.25 6.75 17.55
C ILE A 381 -7.86 6.31 18.05
N PRO A 382 -6.80 7.10 17.76
CA PRO A 382 -5.41 6.77 18.10
C PRO A 382 -5.13 6.73 19.62
N GLU A 383 -6.08 7.15 20.45
CA GLU A 383 -5.99 7.12 21.92
C GLU A 383 -6.31 5.75 22.54
N TYR A 384 -6.68 4.74 21.72
CA TYR A 384 -6.95 3.38 22.17
C TYR A 384 -5.82 2.42 21.76
N ARG A 385 -5.86 1.23 22.36
CA ARG A 385 -4.91 0.15 22.03
C ARG A 385 -5.65 -1.00 21.39
N PHE A 386 -5.08 -1.56 20.34
CA PHE A 386 -5.69 -2.60 19.54
C PHE A 386 -4.90 -3.90 19.70
N LEU A 387 -5.59 -5.02 19.50
CA LEU A 387 -4.99 -6.33 19.42
C LEU A 387 -3.85 -6.34 18.39
N PHE A 388 -4.19 -6.30 17.10
CA PHE A 388 -3.21 -6.39 16.02
C PHE A 388 -2.60 -5.05 15.61
N GLY A 389 -1.56 -5.13 14.77
CA GLY A 389 -1.10 -4.05 13.88
C GLY A 389 -1.47 -4.33 12.42
N LEU A 390 -0.89 -3.58 11.48
CA LEU A 390 -1.21 -3.60 10.03
C LEU A 390 -1.03 -4.98 9.35
N ASN A 391 -0.27 -5.92 9.95
CA ASN A 391 0.10 -7.19 9.31
C ASN A 391 0.11 -8.34 10.33
N PRO A 392 -0.54 -9.49 10.07
CA PRO A 392 -0.52 -10.66 10.95
C PRO A 392 0.90 -11.16 11.23
N LEU A 393 1.86 -10.99 10.30
CA LEU A 393 3.26 -11.36 10.52
C LEU A 393 3.92 -10.57 11.65
N TYR A 394 3.49 -9.33 11.91
CA TYR A 394 4.01 -8.56 13.03
C TYR A 394 3.57 -9.12 14.38
N ALA A 395 2.39 -9.73 14.43
CA ALA A 395 1.91 -10.41 15.62
C ALA A 395 2.53 -11.80 15.78
N TRP A 396 2.61 -12.56 14.70
CA TRP A 396 3.31 -13.85 14.69
C TRP A 396 4.78 -13.69 15.11
N SER A 397 5.47 -12.67 14.61
CA SER A 397 6.87 -12.39 14.97
C SER A 397 7.04 -11.89 16.41
N TYR A 398 5.96 -11.40 17.03
CA TYR A 398 5.96 -10.93 18.42
C TYR A 398 5.79 -12.10 19.39
N ASN A 399 4.75 -12.92 19.18
CA ASN A 399 4.46 -14.11 19.97
C ASN A 399 3.53 -15.03 19.16
N GLN A 400 4.03 -16.20 18.75
CA GLN A 400 3.31 -17.14 17.90
C GLN A 400 2.08 -17.73 18.59
N ASP A 401 2.20 -18.13 19.86
CA ASP A 401 1.10 -18.73 20.63
C ASP A 401 -0.06 -17.75 20.78
N GLN A 402 0.26 -16.49 21.11
CA GLN A 402 -0.75 -15.44 21.18
C GLN A 402 -1.41 -15.20 19.83
N TYR A 403 -0.62 -15.10 18.74
CA TYR A 403 -1.16 -14.94 17.39
C TYR A 403 -2.14 -16.06 17.04
N PHE A 404 -1.76 -17.32 17.20
CA PHE A 404 -2.64 -18.47 16.90
C PHE A 404 -3.86 -18.52 17.81
N THR A 405 -3.71 -18.16 19.09
CA THR A 405 -4.85 -18.06 20.01
C THR A 405 -5.90 -17.09 19.49
N GLN A 406 -5.52 -15.92 18.99
CA GLN A 406 -6.48 -14.93 18.52
C GLN A 406 -7.01 -15.24 17.14
N LYS A 407 -6.16 -15.80 16.26
CA LYS A 407 -6.59 -16.30 14.97
C LYS A 407 -7.75 -17.28 15.15
N ALA A 408 -7.63 -18.19 16.13
CA ALA A 408 -8.68 -19.15 16.45
C ALA A 408 -10.00 -18.51 16.92
N PHE A 409 -9.94 -17.30 17.51
CA PHE A 409 -11.16 -16.51 17.78
C PHE A 409 -11.85 -16.06 16.49
N PHE A 410 -11.08 -15.51 15.55
CA PHE A 410 -11.65 -14.98 14.30
C PHE A 410 -12.06 -16.08 13.34
N GLU A 411 -11.34 -17.20 13.29
CA GLU A 411 -11.68 -18.38 12.49
C GLU A 411 -12.81 -19.22 13.13
N GLY A 412 -12.99 -19.14 14.46
CA GLY A 412 -14.03 -19.89 15.18
C GLY A 412 -13.82 -21.41 15.13
N ASP A 413 -12.56 -21.84 14.97
CA ASP A 413 -12.18 -23.24 14.68
C ASP A 413 -11.85 -24.07 15.93
N VAL A 414 -11.76 -23.43 17.11
CA VAL A 414 -11.48 -24.09 18.39
C VAL A 414 -12.66 -24.03 19.36
N GLN A 415 -12.84 -25.10 20.13
CA GLN A 415 -13.83 -25.13 21.19
C GLN A 415 -13.50 -24.07 22.26
N GLY A 416 -14.51 -23.31 22.67
CA GLY A 416 -14.36 -22.29 23.71
C GLY A 416 -13.75 -20.97 23.21
N PHE A 417 -13.65 -20.75 21.90
CA PHE A 417 -13.06 -19.54 21.33
C PHE A 417 -13.70 -18.24 21.89
N GLN A 418 -14.98 -18.28 22.25
CA GLN A 418 -15.68 -17.15 22.89
C GLN A 418 -15.07 -16.70 24.22
N HIS A 419 -14.24 -17.51 24.87
CA HIS A 419 -13.54 -17.13 26.09
C HIS A 419 -12.19 -16.44 25.84
N ILE A 420 -11.66 -16.48 24.61
CA ILE A 420 -10.34 -15.93 24.27
C ILE A 420 -10.20 -14.45 24.66
N PRO A 421 -11.13 -13.54 24.32
CA PRO A 421 -10.98 -12.13 24.70
C PRO A 421 -10.89 -11.95 26.22
N LYS A 422 -11.61 -12.77 27.00
CA LYS A 422 -11.56 -12.74 28.47
C LYS A 422 -10.22 -13.24 28.99
N VAL A 423 -9.73 -14.37 28.48
CA VAL A 423 -8.42 -14.92 28.87
C VAL A 423 -7.30 -13.94 28.57
N MET A 424 -7.42 -13.21 27.45
CA MET A 424 -6.48 -12.18 27.04
C MET A 424 -6.71 -10.81 27.70
N ASN A 425 -7.68 -10.71 28.62
CA ASN A 425 -8.00 -9.51 29.38
C ASN A 425 -8.37 -8.27 28.53
N TYR A 426 -9.21 -8.48 27.50
CA TYR A 426 -9.85 -7.40 26.76
C TYR A 426 -11.19 -7.05 27.38
N ASN A 427 -11.53 -5.77 27.40
CA ASN A 427 -12.81 -5.28 27.95
C ASN A 427 -13.81 -4.99 26.83
N THR A 428 -13.32 -4.60 25.65
CA THR A 428 -14.14 -4.34 24.46
C THR A 428 -13.71 -5.27 23.32
N VAL A 429 -14.69 -5.88 22.66
CA VAL A 429 -14.50 -6.73 21.48
C VAL A 429 -15.28 -6.12 20.32
N VAL A 430 -14.62 -5.91 19.19
CA VAL A 430 -15.22 -5.39 17.97
C VAL A 430 -15.05 -6.44 16.88
N ILE A 431 -16.17 -6.92 16.36
CA ILE A 431 -16.20 -7.97 15.33
C ILE A 431 -16.78 -7.38 14.05
N ASN A 432 -16.01 -7.45 12.96
CA ASN A 432 -16.50 -7.13 11.63
C ASN A 432 -17.27 -8.34 11.07
N LYS A 433 -18.60 -8.30 11.14
CA LYS A 433 -19.46 -9.43 10.75
C LYS A 433 -19.52 -9.68 9.24
N HIS A 434 -19.02 -8.75 8.42
CA HIS A 434 -18.88 -8.99 6.99
C HIS A 434 -17.81 -10.06 6.70
N TYR A 435 -16.71 -10.05 7.47
CA TYR A 435 -15.64 -11.05 7.33
C TYR A 435 -15.76 -12.20 8.33
N TYR A 436 -16.32 -11.95 9.52
CA TYR A 436 -16.36 -12.90 10.63
C TYR A 436 -17.79 -13.14 11.12
N SER A 437 -18.71 -13.43 10.19
CA SER A 437 -20.14 -13.60 10.49
C SER A 437 -20.41 -14.72 11.51
N PHE A 438 -19.77 -15.88 11.32
CA PHE A 438 -19.88 -17.01 12.23
C PHE A 438 -19.42 -16.64 13.65
N SER A 439 -18.20 -16.12 13.78
CA SER A 439 -17.61 -15.72 15.06
C SER A 439 -18.45 -14.65 15.76
N SER A 440 -19.02 -13.69 15.02
CA SER A 440 -19.96 -12.69 15.57
C SER A 440 -21.21 -13.34 16.14
N SER A 441 -21.85 -14.23 15.36
CA SER A 441 -23.11 -14.90 15.75
C SER A 441 -22.95 -15.81 16.97
N GLU A 442 -21.89 -16.63 16.99
CA GLU A 442 -21.63 -17.57 18.07
C GLU A 442 -21.13 -16.83 19.32
N PHE A 443 -20.29 -15.80 19.18
CA PHE A 443 -19.90 -14.96 20.32
C PHE A 443 -21.11 -14.29 20.97
N LYS A 444 -22.04 -13.75 20.16
CA LYS A 444 -23.30 -13.16 20.64
C LYS A 444 -24.19 -14.16 21.40
N LYS A 445 -24.16 -15.44 21.01
CA LYS A 445 -24.98 -16.51 21.59
C LYS A 445 -24.36 -17.14 22.84
N LEU A 446 -23.06 -17.38 22.82
CA LEU A 446 -22.36 -18.23 23.80
C LEU A 446 -21.58 -17.44 24.86
N SER A 447 -21.24 -16.18 24.58
CA SER A 447 -20.46 -15.37 25.52
C SER A 447 -21.33 -14.94 26.70
N THR A 448 -21.00 -15.41 27.89
CA THR A 448 -21.68 -15.02 29.15
C THR A 448 -21.00 -13.84 29.83
N ASP A 449 -19.76 -13.56 29.48
CA ASP A 449 -18.93 -12.51 30.11
C ASP A 449 -19.02 -11.17 29.39
N TYR A 450 -19.65 -11.11 28.21
CA TYR A 450 -19.76 -9.90 27.40
C TYR A 450 -21.20 -9.65 26.99
N ARG A 451 -21.60 -8.38 26.92
CA ARG A 451 -22.91 -7.96 26.40
C ARG A 451 -22.72 -7.19 25.10
N LEU A 452 -23.60 -7.43 24.13
CA LEU A 452 -23.69 -6.61 22.92
C LEU A 452 -24.20 -5.22 23.32
N VAL A 453 -23.44 -4.17 22.98
CA VAL A 453 -23.75 -2.77 23.32
C VAL A 453 -24.00 -1.90 22.10
N PHE A 454 -23.53 -2.33 20.93
CA PHE A 454 -23.75 -1.63 19.67
C PHE A 454 -23.69 -2.63 18.50
N GLU A 455 -24.53 -2.39 17.49
CA GLU A 455 -24.57 -3.17 16.26
C GLU A 455 -24.92 -2.23 15.09
N ASN A 456 -24.20 -2.37 13.98
CA ASN A 456 -24.58 -1.79 12.69
C ASN A 456 -24.44 -2.83 11.57
N GLU A 457 -24.59 -2.47 10.31
CA GLU A 457 -24.54 -3.44 9.20
C GLU A 457 -23.20 -4.20 9.07
N LYS A 458 -22.07 -3.61 9.52
CA LYS A 458 -20.73 -4.20 9.36
C LYS A 458 -20.10 -4.66 10.67
N TYR A 459 -20.49 -4.12 11.81
CA TYR A 459 -19.81 -4.36 13.09
C TYR A 459 -20.77 -4.65 14.24
N ASP A 460 -20.32 -5.53 15.12
CA ASP A 460 -20.89 -5.77 16.45
C ASP A 460 -19.85 -5.38 17.51
N ILE A 461 -20.27 -4.67 18.58
CA ILE A 461 -19.42 -4.27 19.70
C ILE A 461 -19.94 -4.92 20.98
N PHE A 462 -19.05 -5.64 21.65
CA PHE A 462 -19.33 -6.30 22.92
C PHE A 462 -18.45 -5.71 24.02
N VAL A 463 -19.04 -5.48 25.19
CA VAL A 463 -18.32 -4.97 26.37
C VAL A 463 -18.45 -5.96 27.51
N LYS A 464 -17.35 -6.20 28.21
CA LYS A 464 -17.27 -7.12 29.34
C LYS A 464 -18.22 -6.70 30.46
N ILE A 465 -18.98 -7.66 30.98
CA ILE A 465 -19.88 -7.44 32.11
C ILE A 465 -19.02 -7.40 33.37
N ILE A 466 -18.90 -6.22 33.97
CA ILE A 466 -18.30 -6.09 35.30
C ILE A 466 -19.38 -6.56 36.28
N PRO A 467 -19.14 -7.60 37.10
CA PRO A 467 -20.08 -7.96 38.15
C PRO A 467 -20.20 -6.75 39.07
N THR A 468 -21.35 -6.07 39.04
CA THR A 468 -21.64 -5.06 40.04
C THR A 468 -21.67 -5.79 41.38
N ASN A 469 -20.80 -5.37 42.29
CA ASN A 469 -20.64 -5.95 43.63
C ASN A 469 -21.84 -5.64 44.56
N THR A 470 -23.05 -5.59 44.00
CA THR A 470 -24.31 -5.24 44.66
C THR A 470 -25.18 -6.49 44.81
N SER A 471 -24.72 -7.43 45.63
CA SER A 471 -25.61 -8.42 46.25
C SER A 471 -25.10 -8.96 47.60
N LYS A 472 -24.41 -8.15 48.41
CA LYS A 472 -24.55 -8.28 49.87
C LYS A 472 -25.73 -7.40 50.29
N LYS A 473 -26.94 -7.90 50.04
CA LYS A 473 -28.13 -7.39 50.69
C LYS A 473 -28.09 -7.98 52.09
N ASP A 474 -27.74 -7.16 53.08
CA ASP A 474 -28.02 -7.44 54.48
C ASP A 474 -29.52 -7.64 54.61
N SER A 475 -29.96 -8.90 54.60
CA SER A 475 -31.28 -9.31 55.06
C SER A 475 -31.18 -9.59 56.55
N THR A 476 -30.86 -8.57 57.34
CA THR A 476 -31.32 -8.53 58.74
C THR A 476 -32.81 -8.22 58.68
N ILE A 477 -33.62 -9.27 58.70
CA ILE A 477 -35.05 -9.20 58.96
C ILE A 477 -35.22 -8.64 60.38
N PRO A 478 -35.84 -7.47 60.58
CA PRO A 478 -36.26 -7.09 61.92
C PRO A 478 -37.48 -7.92 62.29
N ILE A 479 -37.34 -8.75 63.32
CA ILE A 479 -38.47 -9.37 64.00
C ILE A 479 -39.22 -8.25 64.73
N LYS A 480 -40.45 -7.96 64.30
CA LYS A 480 -41.59 -7.64 65.18
C LYS A 480 -42.90 -7.73 64.41
#